data_AF-W8B9K4-F1
#
_entry.id   AF-W8B9K4-F1
#
_cell.length_a   1.000
_cell.length_b   1.000
_cell.length_c   1.000
_cell.angle_alpha   90.00
_cell.angle_beta   90.00
_cell.angle_gamma   90.00
#
_symmetry.space_group_name_H-M   'P 1'
#
loop_
_entity.id
_entity.type
_entity.pdbx_description
1 polymer ?
#
loop_
_entity_poly.entity_id
_entity_poly.type
_entity_poly.pdbx_seq_one_letter_code
_entity_poly.pdbx_strand_id
1 'polypeptide(L)'
;MDTRIGLDYIVENREYISKLGTALDTSNAVVKKQVFELLSALCAYNADGYARAIETLEFYKNLKNERYRFKIVINELEKASNVEYQVALLAFINCVIISASNLQERIRIRNEFIGLKVLPLLNNLRKVAQSVGDIIVQLDVFDEQRECDEAQSLQGPNGINLNSHLDVFYAILRQVADTPQEVPFLSILQHLLRIDPKEAISDVIWDTTEKLVHRATLLESHEDSVRLLRSPSVQKFSCPHCRGDATSPSRKNAASLSTSASSQLHNGPLSPISSPPPPPAPPARPPAAAPAISTTISEPADGVDDFRRARALRSLGVWILRKCARRARVALILLAALMVAPILPMLPLLSRLTAGLKLGMAGM
;
A
#
# COMPACT_ATOMS: atom_id res chain seq x y z
N MET A 1 6.76 -18.30 -22.74
CA MET A 1 5.58 -17.85 -21.96
C MET A 1 5.48 -16.35 -22.15
N ASP A 2 4.35 -15.87 -22.65
CA ASP A 2 4.10 -14.44 -22.78
C ASP A 2 3.92 -13.81 -21.40
N THR A 3 4.69 -12.77 -21.11
CA THR A 3 4.74 -12.12 -19.79
C THR A 3 3.36 -11.64 -19.33
N ARG A 4 2.47 -11.28 -20.27
CA ARG A 4 1.09 -10.88 -19.97
C ARG A 4 0.29 -12.03 -19.35
N ILE A 5 0.22 -13.18 -20.03
CA ILE A 5 -0.52 -14.38 -19.55
C ILE A 5 -0.05 -14.79 -18.14
N GLY A 6 1.26 -14.68 -17.86
CA GLY A 6 1.81 -14.93 -16.53
C GLY A 6 1.37 -13.91 -15.47
N LEU A 7 1.31 -12.63 -15.82
CA LEU A 7 0.84 -11.57 -14.91
C LEU A 7 -0.68 -11.62 -14.72
N ASP A 8 -1.46 -11.84 -15.78
CA ASP A 8 -2.92 -12.02 -15.74
C ASP A 8 -3.29 -13.14 -14.74
N TYR A 9 -2.65 -14.31 -14.85
CA TYR A 9 -2.87 -15.43 -13.94
C TYR A 9 -2.55 -15.09 -12.47
N ILE A 10 -1.50 -14.31 -12.19
CA ILE A 10 -1.14 -13.87 -10.84
C ILE A 10 -2.13 -12.80 -10.32
N VAL A 11 -2.66 -11.94 -11.20
CA VAL A 11 -3.67 -10.95 -10.87
C VAL A 11 -5.00 -11.63 -10.51
N GLU A 12 -5.42 -12.65 -11.25
CA GLU A 12 -6.63 -13.43 -10.98
C GLU A 12 -6.52 -14.24 -9.68
N ASN A 13 -5.39 -14.94 -9.47
CA ASN A 13 -5.25 -15.91 -8.38
C ASN A 13 -4.73 -15.28 -7.07
N ARG A 14 -5.67 -14.85 -6.21
CA ARG A 14 -5.39 -14.28 -4.86
C ARG A 14 -4.43 -15.10 -3.99
N GLU A 15 -4.33 -16.42 -4.19
CA GLU A 15 -3.37 -17.27 -3.48
C GLU A 15 -1.89 -16.92 -3.74
N TYR A 16 -1.55 -16.19 -4.80
CA TYR A 16 -0.18 -15.73 -5.03
C TYR A 16 0.28 -14.68 -4.01
N ILE A 17 -0.64 -13.96 -3.36
CA ILE A 17 -0.35 -12.95 -2.33
C ILE A 17 0.42 -13.59 -1.16
N SER A 18 -0.08 -14.72 -0.64
CA SER A 18 0.57 -15.42 0.47
C SER A 18 1.81 -16.19 0.03
N LYS A 19 1.85 -16.73 -1.21
CA LYS A 19 3.04 -17.39 -1.78
C LYS A 19 4.21 -16.42 -1.94
N LEU A 20 3.99 -15.27 -2.58
CA LEU A 20 5.01 -14.23 -2.77
C LEU A 20 5.41 -13.57 -1.44
N GLY A 21 4.44 -13.33 -0.56
CA GLY A 21 4.72 -12.83 0.80
C GLY A 21 5.61 -13.79 1.58
N THR A 22 5.31 -15.09 1.58
CA THR A 22 6.14 -16.10 2.26
C THR A 22 7.54 -16.21 1.61
N ALA A 23 7.64 -16.05 0.28
CA ALA A 23 8.93 -16.06 -0.41
C ALA A 23 9.86 -14.89 -0.02
N LEU A 24 9.32 -13.76 0.47
CA LEU A 24 10.11 -12.66 1.02
C LEU A 24 10.78 -13.01 2.37
N ASP A 25 10.36 -14.07 3.07
CA ASP A 25 10.94 -14.47 4.36
C ASP A 25 12.19 -15.38 4.25
N THR A 26 12.68 -15.59 3.03
CA THR A 26 13.96 -16.27 2.78
C THR A 26 15.16 -15.45 3.26
N SER A 27 16.29 -16.11 3.53
CA SER A 27 17.59 -15.43 3.68
C SER A 27 18.26 -15.12 2.35
N ASN A 28 17.78 -15.68 1.23
CA ASN A 28 18.42 -15.55 -0.08
C ASN A 28 18.02 -14.24 -0.80
N ALA A 29 18.96 -13.29 -0.85
CA ALA A 29 18.79 -12.01 -1.55
C ALA A 29 18.43 -12.13 -3.04
N VAL A 30 18.86 -13.19 -3.73
CA VAL A 30 18.53 -13.42 -5.17
C VAL A 30 17.04 -13.71 -5.33
N VAL A 31 16.46 -14.53 -4.44
CA VAL A 31 15.02 -14.82 -4.46
C VAL A 31 14.21 -13.57 -4.11
N LYS A 32 14.66 -12.77 -3.13
CA LYS A 32 14.01 -11.48 -2.83
C LYS A 32 14.09 -10.50 -4.00
N LYS A 33 15.24 -10.41 -4.69
CA LYS A 33 15.41 -9.60 -5.92
C LYS A 33 14.32 -9.96 -6.93
N GLN A 34 14.17 -11.25 -7.25
CA GLN A 34 13.17 -11.76 -8.18
C GLN A 34 11.72 -11.48 -7.73
N VAL A 35 11.43 -11.54 -6.43
CA VAL A 35 10.09 -11.18 -5.92
C VAL A 35 9.84 -9.67 -6.02
N PHE A 36 10.79 -8.80 -5.68
CA PHE A 36 10.62 -7.34 -5.86
C PHE A 36 10.57 -6.92 -7.35
N GLU A 37 11.30 -7.61 -8.22
CA GLU A 37 11.19 -7.48 -9.68
C GLU A 37 9.77 -7.84 -10.15
N LEU A 38 9.22 -8.99 -9.73
CA LEU A 38 7.85 -9.41 -10.06
C LEU A 38 6.78 -8.45 -9.48
N LEU A 39 6.96 -7.98 -8.25
CA LEU A 39 6.05 -6.99 -7.64
C LEU A 39 6.11 -5.64 -8.39
N SER A 40 7.28 -5.25 -8.92
CA SER A 40 7.41 -4.09 -9.82
C SER A 40 6.67 -4.33 -11.14
N ALA A 41 6.78 -5.52 -11.74
CA ALA A 41 6.05 -5.85 -12.97
C ALA A 41 4.53 -5.82 -12.76
N LEU A 42 4.03 -6.32 -11.61
CA LEU A 42 2.62 -6.24 -11.23
C LEU A 42 2.14 -4.79 -11.04
N CYS A 43 2.89 -3.96 -10.30
CA CYS A 43 2.59 -2.53 -10.14
C CYS A 43 2.52 -1.80 -11.49
N ALA A 44 3.43 -2.09 -12.41
CA ALA A 44 3.50 -1.47 -13.73
C ALA A 44 2.46 -2.00 -14.74
N TYR A 45 1.74 -3.09 -14.42
CA TYR A 45 0.85 -3.77 -15.36
C TYR A 45 -0.53 -3.12 -15.45
N ASN A 46 -1.29 -3.16 -14.34
CA ASN A 46 -2.63 -2.59 -14.21
C ASN A 46 -2.97 -2.30 -12.73
N ALA A 47 -4.14 -1.72 -12.48
CA ALA A 47 -4.56 -1.34 -11.13
C ALA A 47 -4.70 -2.54 -10.18
N ASP A 48 -5.14 -3.70 -10.69
CA ASP A 48 -5.30 -4.92 -9.90
C ASP A 48 -3.95 -5.56 -9.56
N GLY A 49 -2.97 -5.52 -10.46
CA GLY A 49 -1.58 -5.92 -10.21
C GLY A 49 -0.90 -5.02 -9.17
N TYR A 50 -1.12 -3.70 -9.26
CA TYR A 50 -0.72 -2.78 -8.19
C TYR A 50 -1.37 -3.14 -6.86
N ALA A 51 -2.67 -3.47 -6.84
CA ALA A 51 -3.34 -3.94 -5.64
C ALA A 51 -2.73 -5.27 -5.12
N ARG A 52 -2.42 -6.26 -5.98
CA ARG A 52 -1.74 -7.50 -5.58
C ARG A 52 -0.38 -7.24 -4.93
N ALA A 53 0.40 -6.33 -5.47
CA ALA A 53 1.71 -6.00 -4.92
C ALA A 53 1.60 -5.36 -3.52
N ILE A 54 0.63 -4.47 -3.33
CA ILE A 54 0.33 -3.86 -2.03
C ILE A 54 -0.25 -4.88 -1.04
N GLU A 55 -1.19 -5.74 -1.47
CA GLU A 55 -1.74 -6.84 -0.66
C GLU A 55 -0.64 -7.82 -0.22
N THR A 56 0.39 -8.05 -1.05
CA THR A 56 1.53 -8.93 -0.74
C THR A 56 2.44 -8.35 0.35
N LEU A 57 2.73 -7.05 0.30
CA LEU A 57 3.50 -6.38 1.36
C LEU A 57 2.71 -6.29 2.67
N GLU A 58 1.39 -6.10 2.59
CA GLU A 58 0.50 -6.10 3.76
C GLU A 58 0.42 -7.49 4.40
N PHE A 59 0.37 -8.57 3.60
CA PHE A 59 0.51 -9.95 4.09
C PHE A 59 1.87 -10.17 4.78
N TYR A 60 2.98 -9.75 4.15
CA TYR A 60 4.31 -9.91 4.75
C TYR A 60 4.46 -9.13 6.06
N LYS A 61 3.93 -7.90 6.12
CA LYS A 61 3.88 -7.09 7.35
C LYS A 61 3.23 -7.86 8.49
N ASN A 62 2.07 -8.47 8.23
CA ASN A 62 1.33 -9.23 9.22
C ASN A 62 2.05 -10.55 9.60
N LEU A 63 2.69 -11.22 8.62
CA LEU A 63 3.51 -12.43 8.85
C LEU A 63 4.72 -12.15 9.77
N LYS A 64 5.34 -10.96 9.69
CA LYS A 64 6.48 -10.57 10.54
C LYS A 64 6.08 -9.76 11.79
N ASN A 65 4.79 -9.48 11.98
CA ASN A 65 4.26 -8.58 13.02
C ASN A 65 4.93 -7.17 13.00
N GLU A 66 5.19 -6.66 11.81
CA GLU A 66 5.77 -5.33 11.56
C GLU A 66 4.72 -4.21 11.61
N ARG A 67 5.12 -2.97 11.93
CA ARG A 67 4.16 -1.84 11.97
C ARG A 67 3.81 -1.28 10.58
N TYR A 68 4.69 -1.45 9.59
CA TYR A 68 4.56 -0.77 8.28
C TYR A 68 4.89 -1.69 7.10
N ARG A 69 3.99 -1.74 6.09
CA ARG A 69 4.10 -2.59 4.89
C ARG A 69 5.40 -2.43 4.10
N PHE A 70 5.92 -1.20 4.01
CA PHE A 70 7.16 -0.90 3.29
C PHE A 70 8.44 -1.10 4.11
N LYS A 71 8.34 -1.49 5.40
CA LYS A 71 9.51 -1.66 6.27
C LYS A 71 10.48 -2.74 5.77
N ILE A 72 9.98 -3.80 5.12
CA ILE A 72 10.83 -4.81 4.47
C ILE A 72 11.71 -4.21 3.37
N VAL A 73 11.16 -3.34 2.50
CA VAL A 73 11.91 -2.72 1.40
C VAL A 73 13.09 -1.90 1.92
N ILE A 74 12.84 -1.13 2.98
CA ILE A 74 13.86 -0.30 3.65
C ILE A 74 14.90 -1.16 4.37
N ASN A 75 14.45 -2.20 5.10
CA ASN A 75 15.35 -3.14 5.79
C ASN A 75 16.28 -3.89 4.83
N GLU A 76 15.81 -4.23 3.62
CA GLU A 76 16.65 -4.89 2.61
C GLU A 76 17.56 -3.87 1.90
N LEU A 77 17.08 -2.66 1.59
CA LEU A 77 17.90 -1.62 0.93
C LEU A 77 19.07 -1.16 1.82
N GLU A 78 18.87 -1.10 3.14
CA GLU A 78 19.92 -0.81 4.13
C GLU A 78 20.97 -1.94 4.26
N LYS A 79 20.57 -3.20 4.02
CA LYS A 79 21.44 -4.39 4.14
C LYS A 79 22.07 -4.84 2.83
N ALA A 80 21.53 -4.42 1.69
CA ALA A 80 21.96 -4.87 0.37
C ALA A 80 23.37 -4.35 0.05
N SER A 81 24.35 -5.25 0.02
CA SER A 81 25.71 -4.98 -0.49
C SER A 81 25.85 -5.21 -2.01
N ASN A 82 24.90 -5.94 -2.62
CA ASN A 82 24.87 -6.19 -4.06
C ASN A 82 24.17 -5.02 -4.78
N VAL A 83 24.91 -4.37 -5.69
CA VAL A 83 24.45 -3.25 -6.54
C VAL A 83 23.19 -3.58 -7.33
N GLU A 84 23.09 -4.76 -7.95
CA GLU A 84 21.88 -5.14 -8.71
C GLU A 84 20.64 -5.24 -7.81
N TYR A 85 20.83 -5.66 -6.55
CA TYR A 85 19.74 -5.78 -5.60
C TYR A 85 19.32 -4.40 -5.07
N GLN A 86 20.27 -3.50 -4.84
CA GLN A 86 19.99 -2.08 -4.56
C GLN A 86 19.20 -1.44 -5.71
N VAL A 87 19.62 -1.65 -6.98
CA VAL A 87 18.90 -1.16 -8.17
C VAL A 87 17.47 -1.73 -8.22
N ALA A 88 17.28 -3.03 -8.01
CA ALA A 88 15.95 -3.65 -8.00
C ALA A 88 15.04 -3.09 -6.88
N LEU A 89 15.58 -2.81 -5.70
CA LEU A 89 14.83 -2.24 -4.58
C LEU A 89 14.46 -0.76 -4.83
N LEU A 90 15.38 0.05 -5.37
CA LEU A 90 15.08 1.43 -5.78
C LEU A 90 14.04 1.46 -6.92
N ALA A 91 14.20 0.57 -7.90
CA ALA A 91 13.26 0.40 -9.00
C ALA A 91 11.85 0.01 -8.51
N PHE A 92 11.75 -0.84 -7.49
CA PHE A 92 10.48 -1.16 -6.84
C PHE A 92 9.87 0.06 -6.13
N ILE A 93 10.64 0.82 -5.35
CA ILE A 93 10.17 2.05 -4.67
C ILE A 93 9.59 3.04 -5.71
N ASN A 94 10.35 3.29 -6.78
CA ASN A 94 9.91 4.15 -7.88
C ASN A 94 8.66 3.60 -8.58
N CYS A 95 8.60 2.29 -8.82
CA CYS A 95 7.45 1.65 -9.44
C CYS A 95 6.17 1.84 -8.62
N VAL A 96 6.20 1.59 -7.31
CA VAL A 96 5.04 1.74 -6.43
C VAL A 96 4.59 3.21 -6.35
N ILE A 97 5.52 4.16 -6.21
CA ILE A 97 5.19 5.60 -6.20
C ILE A 97 4.56 6.05 -7.52
N ILE A 98 5.13 5.65 -8.67
CA ILE A 98 4.72 6.13 -10.00
C ILE A 98 3.40 5.47 -10.46
N SER A 99 3.14 4.23 -10.04
CA SER A 99 1.95 3.48 -10.43
C SER A 99 0.69 3.83 -9.62
N ALA A 100 0.84 4.56 -8.50
CA ALA A 100 -0.29 4.99 -7.69
C ALA A 100 -1.23 5.93 -8.49
N SER A 101 -2.54 5.73 -8.30
CA SER A 101 -3.57 6.11 -9.29
C SER A 101 -3.66 7.61 -9.60
N ASN A 102 -3.38 8.46 -8.60
CA ASN A 102 -3.52 9.92 -8.64
C ASN A 102 -2.43 10.60 -7.79
N LEU A 103 -2.30 11.92 -7.92
CA LEU A 103 -1.26 12.73 -7.25
C LEU A 103 -1.23 12.53 -5.71
N GLN A 104 -2.39 12.51 -5.06
CA GLN A 104 -2.49 12.39 -3.60
C GLN A 104 -1.99 11.02 -3.13
N GLU A 105 -2.36 9.94 -3.83
CA GLU A 105 -1.84 8.61 -3.52
C GLU A 105 -0.33 8.47 -3.82
N ARG A 106 0.20 9.09 -4.90
CA ARG A 106 1.67 9.12 -5.12
C ARG A 106 2.41 9.77 -3.94
N ILE A 107 1.90 10.90 -3.45
CA ILE A 107 2.49 11.64 -2.34
C ILE A 107 2.33 10.89 -1.02
N ARG A 108 1.17 10.28 -0.75
CA ARG A 108 0.92 9.41 0.41
C ARG A 108 1.93 8.25 0.49
N ILE A 109 2.09 7.51 -0.61
CA ILE A 109 3.04 6.40 -0.71
C ILE A 109 4.48 6.89 -0.52
N ARG A 110 4.86 8.00 -1.15
CA ARG A 110 6.18 8.62 -0.94
C ARG A 110 6.40 9.00 0.53
N ASN A 111 5.38 9.56 1.19
CA ASN A 111 5.44 9.97 2.59
C ASN A 111 5.54 8.78 3.56
N GLU A 112 4.97 7.60 3.25
CA GLU A 112 5.26 6.36 4.00
C GLU A 112 6.76 6.00 3.94
N PHE A 113 7.37 6.03 2.75
CA PHE A 113 8.81 5.77 2.60
C PHE A 113 9.68 6.84 3.29
N ILE A 114 9.28 8.11 3.26
CA ILE A 114 9.97 9.20 3.98
C ILE A 114 9.86 9.02 5.51
N GLY A 115 8.69 8.64 6.02
CA GLY A 115 8.48 8.29 7.43
C GLY A 115 9.40 7.15 7.88
N LEU A 116 9.57 6.13 7.03
CA LEU A 116 10.51 5.03 7.20
C LEU A 116 11.99 5.39 6.92
N LYS A 117 12.32 6.67 6.75
CA LYS A 117 13.69 7.20 6.59
C LYS A 117 14.40 6.76 5.31
N VAL A 118 13.68 6.67 4.19
CA VAL A 118 14.31 6.40 2.87
C VAL A 118 15.33 7.48 2.47
N LEU A 119 15.08 8.77 2.75
CA LEU A 119 15.91 9.88 2.23
C LEU A 119 17.39 9.83 2.70
N PRO A 120 17.72 9.55 3.98
CA PRO A 120 19.08 9.22 4.40
C PRO A 120 19.75 8.09 3.61
N LEU A 121 19.02 7.01 3.30
CA LEU A 121 19.54 5.88 2.51
C LEU A 121 19.85 6.32 1.07
N LEU A 122 18.93 7.05 0.42
CA LEU A 122 19.16 7.60 -0.93
C LEU A 122 20.38 8.54 -0.94
N ASN A 123 20.54 9.39 0.08
CA ASN A 123 21.69 10.28 0.21
C ASN A 123 23.01 9.57 0.50
N ASN A 124 22.99 8.37 1.08
CA ASN A 124 24.18 7.54 1.22
C ASN A 124 24.50 6.81 -0.08
N LEU A 125 23.48 6.29 -0.79
CA LEU A 125 23.64 5.70 -2.11
C LEU A 125 24.22 6.70 -3.12
N ARG A 126 23.76 7.97 -3.14
CA ARG A 126 24.36 9.06 -3.96
C ARG A 126 25.87 9.24 -3.75
N LYS A 127 26.39 8.97 -2.56
CA LYS A 127 27.83 9.09 -2.25
C LYS A 127 28.64 7.87 -2.72
N VAL A 128 28.07 6.67 -2.60
CA VAL A 128 28.75 5.40 -2.93
C VAL A 128 28.65 5.08 -4.42
N ALA A 129 27.53 5.42 -5.06
CA ALA A 129 27.19 5.03 -6.43
C ALA A 129 27.70 6.00 -7.51
N GLN A 130 28.70 6.82 -7.23
CA GLN A 130 29.25 7.80 -8.21
C GLN A 130 29.79 7.17 -9.50
N SER A 131 30.03 5.84 -9.50
CA SER A 131 30.44 5.04 -10.66
C SER A 131 29.35 4.10 -11.20
N VAL A 132 28.13 4.11 -10.64
CA VAL A 132 27.05 3.16 -10.98
C VAL A 132 25.87 3.90 -11.60
N GLY A 133 25.84 3.96 -12.93
CA GLY A 133 24.82 4.67 -13.70
C GLY A 133 23.38 4.27 -13.35
N ASP A 134 23.09 2.98 -13.16
CA ASP A 134 21.73 2.51 -12.89
C ASP A 134 21.18 2.97 -11.54
N ILE A 135 22.04 3.10 -10.51
CA ILE A 135 21.63 3.64 -9.22
C ILE A 135 21.35 5.15 -9.35
N ILE A 136 22.21 5.88 -10.07
CA ILE A 136 22.02 7.31 -10.35
C ILE A 136 20.68 7.53 -11.08
N VAL A 137 20.41 6.77 -12.15
CA VAL A 137 19.14 6.85 -12.90
C VAL A 137 17.92 6.58 -12.01
N GLN A 138 17.98 5.63 -11.07
CA GLN A 138 16.85 5.40 -10.15
C GLN A 138 16.70 6.51 -9.11
N LEU A 139 17.79 7.17 -8.69
CA LEU A 139 17.75 8.31 -7.78
C LEU A 139 17.21 9.57 -8.48
N ASP A 140 17.63 9.80 -9.72
CA ASP A 140 17.14 10.89 -10.58
C ASP A 140 15.64 10.72 -10.85
N VAL A 141 15.17 9.50 -11.17
CA VAL A 141 13.73 9.20 -11.35
C VAL A 141 12.93 9.45 -10.06
N PHE A 142 13.49 9.21 -8.87
CA PHE A 142 12.83 9.50 -7.60
C PHE A 142 12.69 11.02 -7.40
N ASP A 143 13.76 11.78 -7.64
CA ASP A 143 13.77 13.24 -7.50
C ASP A 143 12.90 13.92 -8.57
N GLU A 144 13.06 13.60 -9.86
CA GLU A 144 12.23 14.11 -10.96
C GLU A 144 10.73 13.89 -10.69
N GLN A 145 10.34 12.69 -10.23
CA GLN A 145 8.95 12.41 -9.92
C GLN A 145 8.47 13.17 -8.67
N ARG A 146 9.35 13.46 -7.71
CA ARG A 146 9.03 14.29 -6.54
C ARG A 146 8.84 15.75 -6.95
N GLU A 147 9.74 16.31 -7.74
CA GLU A 147 9.64 17.67 -8.27
C GLU A 147 8.42 17.83 -9.19
N CYS A 148 8.12 16.84 -10.03
CA CYS A 148 6.89 16.82 -10.83
C CYS A 148 5.61 16.79 -9.98
N ASP A 149 5.62 16.12 -8.83
CA ASP A 149 4.48 16.06 -7.91
C ASP A 149 4.36 17.33 -7.06
N GLU A 150 5.47 17.90 -6.62
CA GLU A 150 5.54 19.21 -5.96
C GLU A 150 5.00 20.31 -6.91
N ALA A 151 5.47 20.34 -8.16
CA ALA A 151 4.98 21.26 -9.19
C ALA A 151 3.49 21.06 -9.52
N GLN A 152 3.00 19.81 -9.56
CA GLN A 152 1.56 19.54 -9.70
C GLN A 152 0.75 20.01 -8.49
N SER A 153 1.27 19.84 -7.26
CA SER A 153 0.60 20.33 -6.06
C SER A 153 0.54 21.86 -6.01
N LEU A 154 1.55 22.55 -6.53
CA LEU A 154 1.61 24.01 -6.63
C LEU A 154 0.70 24.57 -7.75
N GLN A 155 -0.03 23.74 -8.49
CA GLN A 155 -1.12 24.18 -9.38
C GLN A 155 -2.48 24.28 -8.68
N GLY A 156 -2.55 24.06 -7.37
CA GLY A 156 -3.70 24.49 -6.56
C GLY A 156 -3.89 26.02 -6.61
N PRO A 157 -5.10 26.55 -6.34
CA PRO A 157 -5.34 27.99 -6.27
C PRO A 157 -4.29 28.69 -5.41
N ASN A 158 -3.77 29.82 -5.89
CA ASN A 158 -2.76 30.66 -5.22
C ASN A 158 -1.40 29.97 -4.92
N GLY A 159 -1.09 28.83 -5.53
CA GLY A 159 0.26 28.22 -5.45
C GLY A 159 0.58 27.53 -4.12
N ILE A 160 -0.44 27.01 -3.42
CA ILE A 160 -0.31 26.41 -2.09
C ILE A 160 0.00 24.91 -2.20
N ASN A 161 1.06 24.42 -1.55
CA ASN A 161 1.31 22.98 -1.47
C ASN A 161 0.36 22.31 -0.46
N LEU A 162 -0.73 21.74 -0.95
CA LEU A 162 -1.76 21.07 -0.14
C LEU A 162 -1.28 19.86 0.69
N ASN A 163 -0.02 19.42 0.49
CA ASN A 163 0.61 18.32 1.23
C ASN A 163 1.56 18.83 2.34
N SER A 164 1.85 20.13 2.35
CA SER A 164 2.57 20.80 3.43
C SER A 164 1.56 21.33 4.45
N HIS A 165 1.57 20.73 5.64
CA HIS A 165 0.77 21.21 6.77
C HIS A 165 0.98 22.70 7.06
N LEU A 166 2.19 23.21 6.81
CA LEU A 166 2.57 24.61 7.02
C LEU A 166 1.99 25.53 5.94
N ASP A 167 2.02 25.12 4.67
CA ASP A 167 1.45 25.89 3.56
C ASP A 167 -0.08 25.94 3.67
N VAL A 168 -0.72 24.81 4.00
CA VAL A 168 -2.17 24.72 4.26
C VAL A 168 -2.56 25.59 5.46
N PHE A 169 -1.78 25.55 6.54
CA PHE A 169 -1.99 26.42 7.70
C PHE A 169 -1.90 27.91 7.32
N TYR A 170 -0.85 28.33 6.60
CA TYR A 170 -0.70 29.73 6.18
C TYR A 170 -1.73 30.15 5.12
N ALA A 171 -2.21 29.23 4.29
CA ALA A 171 -3.30 29.49 3.35
C ALA A 171 -4.61 29.79 4.08
N ILE A 172 -5.00 28.93 5.03
CA ILE A 172 -6.23 29.12 5.82
C ILE A 172 -6.09 30.38 6.68
N LEU A 173 -4.93 30.60 7.32
CA LEU A 173 -4.66 31.81 8.10
C LEU A 173 -4.82 33.08 7.26
N ARG A 174 -4.25 33.13 6.04
CA ARG A 174 -4.43 34.25 5.10
C ARG A 174 -5.87 34.40 4.59
N GLN A 175 -6.67 33.33 4.61
CA GLN A 175 -8.07 33.35 4.19
C GLN A 175 -9.00 33.89 5.30
N VAL A 176 -8.62 33.74 6.58
CA VAL A 176 -9.43 34.18 7.73
C VAL A 176 -8.89 35.42 8.45
N ALA A 177 -7.63 35.82 8.23
CA ALA A 177 -7.05 37.02 8.83
C ALA A 177 -7.89 38.27 8.56
N ASP A 178 -7.99 39.16 9.54
CA ASP A 178 -8.80 40.39 9.49
C ASP A 178 -10.32 40.12 9.28
N THR A 179 -10.80 38.89 9.50
CA THR A 179 -12.23 38.52 9.44
C THR A 179 -12.75 37.94 10.76
N PRO A 180 -14.07 37.97 11.02
CA PRO A 180 -14.68 37.30 12.17
C PRO A 180 -14.40 35.78 12.26
N GLN A 181 -13.96 35.16 11.15
CA GLN A 181 -13.63 33.74 11.06
C GLN A 181 -12.24 33.40 11.65
N GLU A 182 -11.40 34.39 11.96
CA GLU A 182 -10.11 34.18 12.64
C GLU A 182 -10.31 33.58 14.04
N VAL A 183 -11.32 34.05 14.77
CA VAL A 183 -11.64 33.60 16.15
C VAL A 183 -12.03 32.11 16.21
N PRO A 184 -12.99 31.59 15.41
CA PRO A 184 -13.28 30.15 15.39
C PRO A 184 -12.11 29.33 14.82
N PHE A 185 -11.32 29.84 13.86
CA PHE A 185 -10.12 29.14 13.39
C PHE A 185 -9.08 28.95 14.51
N LEU A 186 -8.75 30.01 15.25
CA LEU A 186 -7.88 29.95 16.42
C LEU A 186 -8.45 29.00 17.49
N SER A 187 -9.77 29.04 17.72
CA SER A 187 -10.45 28.12 18.64
C SER A 187 -10.27 26.66 18.23
N ILE A 188 -10.46 26.31 16.94
CA ILE A 188 -10.23 24.95 16.43
C ILE A 188 -8.78 24.50 16.69
N LEU A 189 -7.80 25.34 16.36
CA LEU A 189 -6.38 25.05 16.62
C LEU A 189 -6.09 24.82 18.11
N GLN A 190 -6.70 25.60 19.00
CA GLN A 190 -6.59 25.43 20.46
C GLN A 190 -7.28 24.18 21.01
N HIS A 191 -8.24 23.59 20.30
CA HIS A 191 -8.81 22.29 20.66
C HIS A 191 -7.93 21.15 20.15
N LEU A 192 -7.42 21.23 18.91
CA LEU A 192 -6.48 20.25 18.35
C LEU A 192 -5.19 20.15 19.18
N LEU A 193 -4.65 21.28 19.64
CA LEU A 193 -3.43 21.34 20.46
C LEU A 193 -3.58 20.70 21.87
N ARG A 194 -4.81 20.43 22.33
CA ARG A 194 -5.07 19.79 23.64
C ARG A 194 -5.07 18.25 23.59
N ILE A 195 -4.94 17.64 22.42
CA ILE A 195 -4.96 16.18 22.27
C ILE A 195 -3.56 15.62 22.62
N ASP A 196 -3.43 14.86 23.72
CA ASP A 196 -2.14 14.22 24.08
C ASP A 196 -1.88 13.02 23.13
N PRO A 197 -0.71 12.96 22.43
CA PRO A 197 -0.36 11.84 21.56
C PRO A 197 0.00 10.53 22.28
N LYS A 198 0.01 10.50 23.62
CA LYS A 198 0.30 9.29 24.42
C LYS A 198 -0.93 8.45 24.76
N GLU A 199 -2.14 9.02 24.67
CA GLU A 199 -3.36 8.30 25.02
C GLU A 199 -3.89 7.47 23.86
N ALA A 200 -4.35 6.24 24.11
CA ALA A 200 -4.89 5.36 23.07
C ALA A 200 -6.18 5.89 22.41
N ILE A 201 -6.83 6.90 23.00
CA ILE A 201 -7.99 7.59 22.42
C ILE A 201 -7.58 8.73 21.47
N SER A 202 -6.30 9.13 21.45
CA SER A 202 -5.76 10.20 20.61
C SER A 202 -6.05 9.95 19.12
N ASP A 203 -5.69 8.76 18.63
CA ASP A 203 -5.97 8.32 17.25
C ASP A 203 -7.48 8.45 16.95
N VAL A 204 -8.35 7.96 17.84
CA VAL A 204 -9.82 8.00 17.68
C VAL A 204 -10.37 9.42 17.61
N ILE A 205 -9.78 10.36 18.36
CA ILE A 205 -10.16 11.78 18.32
C ILE A 205 -9.79 12.38 16.96
N TRP A 206 -8.55 12.19 16.48
CA TRP A 206 -8.12 12.66 15.16
C TRP A 206 -8.97 12.07 14.03
N ASP A 207 -9.19 10.75 14.04
CA ASP A 207 -10.00 10.00 13.07
C ASP A 207 -11.47 10.47 13.07
N THR A 208 -11.97 10.97 14.20
CA THR A 208 -13.32 11.56 14.33
C THR A 208 -13.35 13.01 13.86
N THR A 209 -12.33 13.80 14.21
CA THR A 209 -12.24 15.22 13.82
C THR A 209 -12.10 15.39 12.31
N GLU A 210 -11.30 14.57 11.63
CA GLU A 210 -11.20 14.58 10.16
C GLU A 210 -12.59 14.41 9.51
N LYS A 211 -13.33 13.39 9.94
CA LYS A 211 -14.66 13.07 9.42
C LYS A 211 -15.70 14.14 9.74
N LEU A 212 -15.61 14.79 10.90
CA LEU A 212 -16.48 15.93 11.26
C LEU A 212 -16.17 17.17 10.43
N VAL A 213 -14.88 17.51 10.22
CA VAL A 213 -14.46 18.64 9.38
C VAL A 213 -14.89 18.42 7.92
N HIS A 214 -14.65 17.23 7.37
CA HIS A 214 -15.09 16.90 6.01
C HIS A 214 -16.62 17.02 5.86
N ARG A 215 -17.39 16.50 6.81
CA ARG A 215 -18.86 16.65 6.79
C ARG A 215 -19.31 18.09 6.99
N ALA A 216 -18.58 18.90 7.75
CA ALA A 216 -18.88 20.33 7.93
C ALA A 216 -18.65 21.14 6.63
N THR A 217 -17.69 20.75 5.78
CA THR A 217 -17.48 21.37 4.46
C THR A 217 -18.53 20.98 3.39
N LEU A 218 -19.46 20.09 3.72
CA LEU A 218 -20.54 19.60 2.83
C LEU A 218 -21.94 20.02 3.29
N LEU A 219 -22.04 21.04 4.16
CA LEU A 219 -23.32 21.53 4.68
C LEU A 219 -23.93 22.57 3.74
N GLU A 220 -25.14 22.29 3.22
CA GLU A 220 -25.89 23.22 2.36
C GLU A 220 -26.88 24.09 3.16
N SER A 221 -27.31 23.65 4.35
CA SER A 221 -28.27 24.36 5.18
C SER A 221 -27.92 24.40 6.67
N HIS A 222 -28.57 25.31 7.41
CA HIS A 222 -28.50 25.36 8.87
C HIS A 222 -29.14 24.14 9.55
N GLU A 223 -30.09 23.43 8.90
CA GLU A 223 -30.61 22.19 9.48
C GLU A 223 -29.54 21.09 9.46
N ASP A 224 -28.68 21.06 8.45
CA ASP A 224 -27.60 20.07 8.36
C ASP A 224 -26.57 20.22 9.48
N SER A 225 -26.20 21.45 9.85
CA SER A 225 -25.29 21.69 10.98
C SER A 225 -25.89 21.21 12.31
N VAL A 226 -27.19 21.49 12.54
CA VAL A 226 -27.93 21.01 13.71
C VAL A 226 -28.08 19.47 13.71
N ARG A 227 -28.17 18.84 12.52
CA ARG A 227 -28.15 17.36 12.40
C ARG A 227 -26.74 16.78 12.63
N LEU A 228 -25.68 17.46 12.20
CA LEU A 228 -24.28 17.05 12.40
C LEU A 228 -23.85 17.11 13.87
N LEU A 229 -24.31 18.13 14.61
CA LEU A 229 -23.92 18.40 16.01
C LEU A 229 -24.82 17.71 17.06
N ARG A 230 -25.80 16.89 16.66
CA ARG A 230 -26.77 16.29 17.58
C ARG A 230 -26.22 15.04 18.27
N SER A 231 -25.97 15.13 19.58
CA SER A 231 -25.67 13.98 20.44
C SER A 231 -26.80 12.93 20.45
N PRO A 232 -26.51 11.61 20.40
CA PRO A 232 -27.53 10.56 20.42
C PRO A 232 -28.45 10.55 21.65
N SER A 233 -27.97 11.09 22.78
CA SER A 233 -28.68 11.15 24.07
C SER A 233 -29.94 12.03 24.08
N VAL A 234 -30.26 12.75 23.00
CA VAL A 234 -31.45 13.60 22.88
C VAL A 234 -32.59 12.93 22.07
N GLN A 235 -32.52 11.62 21.85
CA GLN A 235 -33.68 10.85 21.34
C GLN A 235 -34.78 10.69 22.41
N LYS A 236 -35.54 11.76 22.63
CA LYS A 236 -36.87 11.67 23.24
C LYS A 236 -37.79 10.96 22.23
N PHE A 237 -38.04 9.67 22.44
CA PHE A 237 -38.97 8.88 21.62
C PHE A 237 -40.43 9.36 21.83
N SER A 238 -40.82 10.42 21.12
CA SER A 238 -42.22 10.85 21.02
C SER A 238 -42.98 9.93 20.06
N CYS A 239 -43.40 8.77 20.56
CA CYS A 239 -44.28 7.86 19.81
C CYS A 239 -45.60 8.57 19.45
N PRO A 240 -45.96 8.73 18.16
CA PRO A 240 -47.18 9.45 17.76
C PRO A 240 -48.50 8.75 18.15
N HIS A 241 -48.45 7.53 18.68
CA HIS A 241 -49.63 6.69 18.91
C HIS A 241 -49.99 6.51 20.40
N CYS A 242 -49.19 7.03 21.34
CA CYS A 242 -49.46 6.90 22.77
C CYS A 242 -50.40 7.99 23.31
N ARG A 243 -51.68 7.95 22.92
CA ARG A 243 -52.75 8.66 23.64
C ARG A 243 -53.26 7.80 24.80
N GLY A 244 -53.08 8.29 26.02
CA GLY A 244 -53.62 7.67 27.24
C GLY A 244 -53.32 8.53 28.46
N ASP A 245 -54.36 9.14 29.03
CA ASP A 245 -54.23 10.00 30.21
C ASP A 245 -53.94 9.16 31.48
N ALA A 246 -52.86 9.51 32.18
CA ALA A 246 -52.59 9.04 33.53
C ALA A 246 -51.84 10.11 34.32
N THR A 247 -52.49 10.66 35.35
CA THR A 247 -51.92 11.67 36.25
C THR A 247 -50.76 11.11 37.06
N SER A 248 -49.67 11.89 37.16
CA SER A 248 -48.62 11.68 38.15
C SER A 248 -49.14 11.75 39.59
N PRO A 249 -48.55 10.97 40.52
CA PRO A 249 -48.00 11.64 41.70
C PRO A 249 -46.59 11.15 42.09
N SER A 250 -45.83 12.04 42.73
CA SER A 250 -44.44 11.83 43.15
C SER A 250 -44.30 10.98 44.43
N ARG A 251 -43.19 10.23 44.54
CA ARG A 251 -42.41 10.07 45.80
C ARG A 251 -40.99 9.54 45.54
N LYS A 252 -40.20 9.42 46.62
CA LYS A 252 -38.71 9.39 46.61
C LYS A 252 -38.15 8.06 47.16
N ASN A 253 -36.80 7.96 47.11
CA ASN A 253 -35.89 7.16 47.94
C ASN A 253 -35.45 5.75 47.44
N ALA A 254 -34.18 5.71 47.01
CA ALA A 254 -33.07 4.95 47.62
C ALA A 254 -33.20 3.46 48.00
N ALA A 255 -32.43 2.64 47.27
CA ALA A 255 -31.34 1.77 47.77
C ALA A 255 -31.57 0.47 48.59
N SER A 256 -30.66 -0.48 48.31
CA SER A 256 -30.11 -1.57 49.16
C SER A 256 -30.98 -2.73 49.67
N LEU A 257 -30.80 -3.88 48.98
CA LEU A 257 -30.21 -5.15 49.49
C LEU A 257 -30.92 -6.02 50.58
N SER A 258 -30.74 -7.35 50.44
CA SER A 258 -31.08 -8.44 51.39
C SER A 258 -32.58 -8.84 51.42
N THR A 259 -33.01 -10.05 51.83
CA THR A 259 -32.31 -11.19 52.49
C THR A 259 -32.86 -12.56 51.97
N SER A 260 -32.68 -13.68 52.71
CA SER A 260 -32.59 -15.05 52.14
C SER A 260 -33.48 -16.15 52.77
N ALA A 261 -33.91 -17.09 51.91
CA ALA A 261 -34.01 -18.56 52.09
C ALA A 261 -35.11 -19.24 52.96
N SER A 262 -35.52 -20.43 52.47
CA SER A 262 -36.26 -21.54 53.12
C SER A 262 -37.77 -21.30 53.44
N SER A 263 -38.69 -22.28 53.35
CA SER A 263 -38.54 -23.74 53.47
C SER A 263 -39.47 -24.60 52.57
N GLN A 264 -39.07 -25.87 52.46
CA GLN A 264 -39.75 -27.11 52.03
C GLN A 264 -41.20 -27.37 52.55
N LEU A 265 -41.98 -28.38 52.13
CA LEU A 265 -41.67 -29.75 51.63
C LEU A 265 -42.84 -30.40 50.82
N HIS A 266 -42.61 -31.64 50.32
CA HIS A 266 -43.56 -32.63 49.74
C HIS A 266 -44.00 -32.40 48.26
N ASN A 267 -44.31 -33.41 47.42
CA ASN A 267 -44.18 -34.89 47.52
C ASN A 267 -44.18 -35.58 46.13
N GLY A 268 -43.84 -36.89 46.06
CA GLY A 268 -44.26 -37.83 44.98
C GLY A 268 -43.27 -38.10 43.82
N PRO A 269 -42.99 -39.37 43.42
CA PRO A 269 -41.95 -39.70 42.41
C PRO A 269 -42.42 -40.45 41.14
N LEU A 270 -41.57 -40.47 40.10
CA LEU A 270 -41.41 -41.59 39.13
C LEU A 270 -40.15 -41.40 38.23
N SER A 271 -39.56 -42.50 37.76
CA SER A 271 -38.33 -42.59 36.92
C SER A 271 -38.36 -43.92 36.11
N PRO A 272 -37.39 -44.26 35.22
CA PRO A 272 -36.39 -43.47 34.47
C PRO A 272 -36.46 -43.75 32.93
N ILE A 273 -35.47 -43.30 32.15
CA ILE A 273 -34.76 -44.04 31.05
C ILE A 273 -33.72 -43.12 30.38
N SER A 274 -32.58 -43.68 29.93
CA SER A 274 -31.47 -42.95 29.29
C SER A 274 -31.02 -43.64 27.98
N SER A 275 -30.47 -42.89 27.02
CA SER A 275 -29.82 -43.43 25.80
C SER A 275 -28.69 -42.52 25.27
N PRO A 276 -27.74 -43.02 24.44
CA PRO A 276 -26.41 -42.40 24.23
C PRO A 276 -26.20 -41.66 22.88
N PRO A 277 -25.10 -40.88 22.73
CA PRO A 277 -24.74 -40.16 21.49
C PRO A 277 -23.99 -41.00 20.43
N PRO A 278 -23.91 -40.52 19.15
CA PRO A 278 -23.32 -41.24 18.01
C PRO A 278 -21.78 -41.04 17.79
N PRO A 279 -21.13 -41.86 16.93
CA PRO A 279 -19.66 -41.94 16.77
C PRO A 279 -19.05 -41.11 15.60
N PRO A 280 -17.71 -40.97 15.52
CA PRO A 280 -16.98 -40.23 14.47
C PRO A 280 -16.65 -41.04 13.18
N ALA A 281 -16.15 -40.35 12.15
CA ALA A 281 -15.89 -40.86 10.79
C ALA A 281 -14.38 -41.17 10.49
N PRO A 282 -14.08 -42.02 9.47
CA PRO A 282 -12.71 -42.50 9.16
C PRO A 282 -11.92 -41.61 8.15
N PRO A 283 -10.58 -41.78 8.03
CA PRO A 283 -9.70 -40.93 7.21
C PRO A 283 -9.54 -41.37 5.74
N ALA A 284 -9.06 -40.44 4.89
CA ALA A 284 -8.79 -40.65 3.46
C ALA A 284 -7.29 -40.84 3.14
N ARG A 285 -6.98 -41.43 1.97
CA ARG A 285 -5.62 -41.64 1.43
C ARG A 285 -5.22 -40.54 0.42
N PRO A 286 -3.91 -40.26 0.24
CA PRO A 286 -3.39 -39.42 -0.84
C PRO A 286 -3.06 -40.19 -2.14
N PRO A 287 -3.13 -39.55 -3.31
CA PRO A 287 -2.52 -40.01 -4.57
C PRO A 287 -1.10 -39.45 -4.79
N ALA A 288 -0.40 -39.92 -5.84
CA ALA A 288 1.01 -39.64 -6.13
C ALA A 288 1.23 -38.55 -7.21
N ALA A 289 2.51 -38.20 -7.43
CA ALA A 289 2.97 -37.09 -8.28
C ALA A 289 3.12 -37.41 -9.79
N ALA A 290 3.36 -36.37 -10.59
CA ALA A 290 3.69 -36.42 -12.02
C ALA A 290 5.03 -35.66 -12.33
N PRO A 291 5.75 -35.98 -13.43
CA PRO A 291 7.09 -35.44 -13.74
C PRO A 291 7.10 -34.11 -14.55
N ALA A 292 8.30 -33.58 -14.84
CA ALA A 292 8.58 -32.24 -15.39
C ALA A 292 9.21 -32.22 -16.82
N ILE A 293 9.84 -31.09 -17.25
CA ILE A 293 10.62 -30.73 -18.50
C ILE A 293 9.92 -29.62 -19.36
N SER A 294 10.50 -28.63 -20.10
CA SER A 294 11.84 -27.96 -20.25
C SER A 294 12.33 -27.86 -21.72
N THR A 295 12.87 -26.78 -22.33
CA THR A 295 12.97 -25.30 -22.02
C THR A 295 13.40 -24.50 -23.30
N THR A 296 13.21 -23.17 -23.35
CA THR A 296 14.01 -22.12 -24.09
C THR A 296 13.77 -21.75 -25.59
N ILE A 297 14.53 -20.75 -26.11
CA ILE A 297 14.25 -19.76 -27.21
C ILE A 297 15.55 -19.42 -28.02
N SER A 298 15.51 -18.72 -29.18
CA SER A 298 16.66 -17.96 -29.81
C SER A 298 16.24 -16.80 -30.77
N GLU A 299 17.17 -15.88 -31.15
CA GLU A 299 16.99 -14.57 -31.88
C GLU A 299 17.68 -14.55 -33.30
N PRO A 300 18.34 -13.52 -33.96
CA PRO A 300 18.80 -12.13 -33.60
C PRO A 300 18.75 -10.95 -34.68
N ALA A 301 19.29 -9.75 -34.34
CA ALA A 301 20.19 -8.83 -35.14
C ALA A 301 19.76 -7.48 -35.85
N ASP A 302 20.64 -6.46 -35.69
CA ASP A 302 21.06 -5.25 -36.49
C ASP A 302 20.10 -4.11 -36.98
N GLY A 303 20.54 -2.83 -37.20
CA GLY A 303 21.86 -2.23 -36.88
C GLY A 303 22.33 -0.84 -37.43
N VAL A 304 21.53 0.08 -38.04
CA VAL A 304 22.09 1.23 -38.84
C VAL A 304 21.60 2.69 -38.56
N ASP A 305 20.48 2.92 -37.87
CA ASP A 305 19.68 4.18 -38.02
C ASP A 305 20.18 5.49 -37.35
N ASP A 306 21.41 5.55 -36.84
CA ASP A 306 21.72 6.43 -35.70
C ASP A 306 21.87 7.93 -36.04
N PHE A 307 22.42 8.28 -37.21
CA PHE A 307 22.77 9.69 -37.51
C PHE A 307 21.55 10.61 -37.77
N ARG A 308 20.36 10.06 -38.03
CA ARG A 308 19.12 10.85 -38.15
C ARG A 308 18.55 11.24 -36.77
N ARG A 309 18.90 10.52 -35.71
CA ARG A 309 18.34 10.73 -34.35
C ARG A 309 18.82 12.03 -33.72
N ALA A 310 20.07 12.42 -33.94
CA ALA A 310 20.71 13.56 -33.27
C ALA A 310 19.98 14.91 -33.46
N ARG A 311 19.38 15.16 -34.63
CA ARG A 311 18.66 16.43 -34.89
C ARG A 311 17.27 16.49 -34.22
N ALA A 312 16.67 15.35 -33.89
CA ALA A 312 15.37 15.27 -33.21
C ALA A 312 15.45 15.54 -31.69
N LEU A 313 16.65 15.51 -31.10
CA LEU A 313 16.84 15.65 -29.65
C LEU A 313 16.52 17.05 -29.11
N ARG A 314 16.75 18.12 -29.89
CA ARG A 314 16.45 19.50 -29.42
C ARG A 314 14.93 19.77 -29.34
N SER A 315 14.12 19.08 -30.15
CA SER A 315 12.65 19.08 -30.02
C SER A 315 12.13 18.26 -28.83
N LEU A 316 12.99 17.53 -28.10
CA LEU A 316 12.56 16.64 -27.03
C LEU A 316 12.20 17.37 -25.72
N GLY A 317 12.71 18.60 -25.49
CA GLY A 317 12.31 19.41 -24.33
C GLY A 317 10.83 19.80 -24.35
N VAL A 318 10.32 20.28 -25.50
CA VAL A 318 8.89 20.59 -25.71
C VAL A 318 8.02 19.32 -25.66
N TRP A 319 8.61 18.16 -25.89
CA TRP A 319 7.97 16.84 -25.79
C TRP A 319 7.81 16.35 -24.34
N ILE A 320 8.61 16.87 -23.38
CA ILE A 320 8.46 16.59 -21.93
C ILE A 320 7.17 17.20 -21.39
N LEU A 321 6.82 18.44 -21.79
CA LEU A 321 5.51 19.04 -21.51
C LEU A 321 4.35 18.14 -22.03
N ARG A 322 4.55 17.54 -23.22
CA ARG A 322 3.63 16.55 -23.81
C ARG A 322 3.72 15.14 -23.18
N LYS A 323 4.50 14.93 -22.12
CA LYS A 323 4.66 13.64 -21.43
C LYS A 323 3.81 13.50 -20.17
N CYS A 324 3.06 14.53 -19.77
CA CYS A 324 1.86 14.33 -18.94
C CYS A 324 0.90 13.28 -19.55
N ALA A 325 0.95 13.10 -20.88
CA ALA A 325 0.23 12.08 -21.64
C ALA A 325 0.96 10.71 -21.80
N ARG A 326 2.00 10.38 -21.01
CA ARG A 326 2.68 9.05 -21.07
C ARG A 326 3.00 8.44 -19.70
N ARG A 327 1.96 8.00 -19.00
CA ARG A 327 2.03 6.99 -17.90
C ARG A 327 2.85 5.73 -18.27
N ALA A 328 2.91 5.38 -19.56
CA ALA A 328 3.41 4.09 -20.04
C ALA A 328 4.95 3.92 -20.19
N ARG A 329 5.80 4.95 -19.97
CA ARG A 329 7.25 4.83 -20.26
C ARG A 329 8.14 4.45 -19.07
N VAL A 330 7.69 4.63 -17.84
CA VAL A 330 8.42 4.11 -16.65
C VAL A 330 8.32 2.58 -16.59
N ALA A 331 7.15 2.02 -16.90
CA ALA A 331 6.94 0.59 -17.12
C ALA A 331 7.94 0.00 -18.14
N LEU A 332 8.32 0.76 -19.18
CA LEU A 332 9.27 0.29 -20.20
C LEU A 332 10.73 0.26 -19.73
N ILE A 333 11.12 1.17 -18.82
CA ILE A 333 12.46 1.17 -18.21
C ILE A 333 12.56 0.07 -17.14
N LEU A 334 11.49 -0.16 -16.38
CA LEU A 334 11.36 -1.31 -15.48
C LEU A 334 11.38 -2.63 -16.24
N LEU A 335 10.65 -2.74 -17.35
CA LEU A 335 10.71 -3.90 -18.24
C LEU A 335 12.12 -4.11 -18.81
N ALA A 336 12.85 -3.05 -19.17
CA ALA A 336 14.24 -3.19 -19.63
C ALA A 336 15.16 -3.75 -18.53
N ALA A 337 15.03 -3.28 -17.29
CA ALA A 337 15.79 -3.82 -16.15
C ALA A 337 15.42 -5.30 -15.85
N LEU A 338 14.13 -5.64 -15.85
CA LEU A 338 13.64 -7.00 -15.62
C LEU A 338 14.02 -7.99 -16.74
N MET A 339 14.01 -7.56 -18.00
CA MET A 339 14.27 -8.46 -19.15
C MET A 339 15.74 -8.90 -19.25
N VAL A 340 16.69 -8.14 -18.69
CA VAL A 340 18.12 -8.46 -18.73
C VAL A 340 18.53 -9.40 -17.57
N ALA A 341 17.88 -9.28 -16.41
CA ALA A 341 18.25 -10.01 -15.19
C ALA A 341 18.31 -11.57 -15.29
N PRO A 342 17.45 -12.29 -16.04
CA PRO A 342 17.39 -13.76 -15.97
C PRO A 342 18.33 -14.50 -16.95
N ILE A 343 19.00 -13.80 -17.88
CA ILE A 343 19.76 -14.45 -18.97
C ILE A 343 21.18 -14.87 -18.55
N LEU A 344 21.79 -14.14 -17.60
CA LEU A 344 23.21 -14.30 -17.26
C LEU A 344 23.65 -15.68 -16.70
N PRO A 345 22.85 -16.43 -15.89
CA PRO A 345 23.31 -17.71 -15.32
C PRO A 345 23.36 -18.88 -16.32
N MET A 346 22.88 -18.72 -17.56
CA MET A 346 22.89 -19.79 -18.58
C MET A 346 24.16 -19.82 -19.47
N LEU A 347 24.97 -18.77 -19.49
CA LEU A 347 26.19 -18.72 -20.31
C LEU A 347 27.19 -19.89 -20.08
N PRO A 348 27.40 -20.40 -18.85
CA PRO A 348 28.31 -21.53 -18.60
C PRO A 348 27.89 -22.88 -19.22
N LEU A 349 26.62 -23.02 -19.63
CA LEU A 349 26.09 -24.24 -20.26
C LEU A 349 26.27 -24.22 -21.79
N LEU A 350 26.06 -23.06 -22.42
CA LEU A 350 26.23 -22.89 -23.88
C LEU A 350 27.68 -23.12 -24.33
N SER A 351 28.67 -22.68 -23.55
CA SER A 351 30.10 -22.88 -23.86
C SER A 351 30.50 -24.36 -23.89
N ARG A 352 29.84 -25.23 -23.12
CA ARG A 352 30.08 -26.68 -23.10
C ARG A 352 29.46 -27.39 -24.30
N LEU A 353 28.28 -26.95 -24.74
CA LEU A 353 27.63 -27.50 -25.94
C LEU A 353 28.43 -27.21 -27.22
N THR A 354 28.97 -26.00 -27.37
CA THR A 354 29.81 -25.64 -28.53
C THR A 354 31.16 -26.37 -28.56
N ALA A 355 31.66 -26.84 -27.42
CA ALA A 355 32.87 -27.66 -27.35
C ALA A 355 32.63 -29.10 -27.85
N GLY A 356 31.51 -29.72 -27.45
CA GLY A 356 31.18 -31.10 -27.84
C GLY A 356 31.01 -31.28 -29.36
N LEU A 357 30.30 -30.35 -30.02
CA LEU A 357 30.07 -30.40 -31.47
C LEU A 357 31.35 -30.30 -32.31
N LYS A 358 32.43 -29.69 -31.78
CA LYS A 358 33.71 -29.60 -32.51
C LYS A 358 34.54 -30.89 -32.54
N LEU A 359 34.25 -31.87 -31.69
CA LEU A 359 34.89 -33.19 -31.77
C LEU A 359 34.19 -34.13 -32.76
N GLY A 360 32.89 -33.94 -33.02
CA GLY A 360 32.10 -34.82 -33.89
C GLY A 360 32.39 -34.69 -35.39
N MET A 361 33.02 -33.60 -35.84
CA MET A 361 33.31 -33.32 -37.26
C MET A 361 34.81 -33.42 -37.61
N ALA A 362 35.62 -34.05 -36.77
CA ALA A 362 37.05 -34.28 -37.00
C ALA A 362 37.42 -35.76 -37.15
N GLY A 363 36.43 -36.62 -37.43
CA GLY A 363 36.57 -38.09 -37.41
C GLY A 363 35.67 -38.85 -38.40
N MET A 364 35.21 -38.20 -39.47
CA MET A 364 34.53 -38.78 -40.63
C MET A 364 34.97 -38.07 -41.89
#